data_AF-A0A7C3ZYA7-F1
#
_entry.id   AF-A0A7C3ZYA7-F1
#
_cell.length_a   1.000
_cell.length_b   1.000
_cell.length_c   1.000
_cell.angle_alpha   90.00
_cell.angle_beta   90.00
_cell.angle_gamma   90.00
#
_symmetry.space_group_name_H-M   'P 1'
#
loop_
_entity.id
_entity.type
_entity.pdbx_description
1 polymer ?
#
loop_
_entity_poly.entity_id
_entity_poly.type
_entity_poly.pdbx_seq_one_letter_code
_entity_poly.pdbx_strand_id
1 'polypeptide(L)'
;MWLRVTALLLATLVNSYAHCGSQSQFSFRGIWADPSAFSTREAADRLVAQCKRAGLNAIMADVMAHGSLLYKSPHFLHRVLADEKFDPLGNLVYKAHAAGIQVHAWFCVYYEGGSSLSPVKPDWICRDFDGNPVTSQVFMSPCIPGVNEYLLSVISDVLAYDIDGIHLDYIRYAGTPYDYSAPARERFNAAYGFDPIKFLDHGESLVPPQREPFPIRMLHPDAHKTKPWETTRIESLLDRAGVGFAWISEKPENINALPIPSLLILAHYYDVPDKMVTAIERYVSRGGRLIWIDAPTTTLRRNKRLANLLGVSQKTRWVPSRWMSLITKDSNWRRFTPLASFKSTANMSVEPTCTEVKVRFASGEPAVLLNEYASGKVVLVNFTAGSASGTSMPNLIAHIVGYLSPPQERSGANVMAAKRAQWIKWRANQVTSLVRNVKRIAKKANRDLAVSAAGGFNGSEHYTVFRDCNRWLLEGLLDFGCPMDYTEDLQQFANLLEEHLTTVPGEAANRIYPGIALYRRDTSGGKTPSQKASIVRKELEMVRDKGFKGFVLFSSVQLTENQIEQVAQF
;
A
#
# COMPACT_ATOMS: atom_id res chain seq x y z
N MET A 1 -18.06 65.92 47.65
CA MET A 1 -18.85 66.92 46.90
C MET A 1 -17.91 67.59 45.91
N TRP A 2 -18.18 67.45 44.60
CA TRP A 2 -17.61 68.18 43.45
C TRP A 2 -16.09 67.98 43.19
N LEU A 3 -15.56 67.71 41.98
CA LEU A 3 -16.07 67.62 40.61
C LEU A 3 -15.02 66.84 39.79
N ARG A 4 -15.45 65.95 38.90
CA ARG A 4 -14.59 65.18 37.99
C ARG A 4 -14.18 66.03 36.78
N VAL A 5 -12.89 66.06 36.45
CA VAL A 5 -12.35 66.59 35.19
C VAL A 5 -11.96 65.41 34.29
N THR A 6 -12.52 65.41 33.09
CA THR A 6 -12.24 64.54 31.96
C THR A 6 -10.85 64.80 31.37
N ALA A 7 -10.07 63.74 31.10
CA ALA A 7 -8.94 63.77 30.18
C ALA A 7 -8.97 62.52 29.29
N LEU A 8 -9.16 62.73 27.99
CA LEU A 8 -9.08 61.74 26.92
C LEU A 8 -7.62 61.30 26.74
N LEU A 9 -7.36 59.99 26.80
CA LEU A 9 -6.11 59.35 26.43
C LEU A 9 -6.11 59.02 24.92
N LEU A 10 -5.30 59.75 24.15
CA LEU A 10 -4.85 59.34 22.82
C LEU A 10 -3.47 58.68 22.99
N ALA A 11 -3.47 57.36 23.13
CA ALA A 11 -2.24 56.57 23.16
C ALA A 11 -1.77 56.28 21.73
N THR A 12 -0.62 56.82 21.37
CA THR A 12 0.14 56.46 20.17
C THR A 12 0.70 55.05 20.32
N LEU A 13 0.17 54.12 19.51
CA LEU A 13 0.72 52.78 19.31
C LEU A 13 2.06 52.88 18.57
N VAL A 14 3.16 52.79 19.31
CA VAL A 14 4.45 52.39 18.73
C VAL A 14 4.44 50.87 18.67
N ASN A 15 4.18 50.35 17.46
CA ASN A 15 4.20 48.93 17.16
C ASN A 15 5.67 48.46 17.14
N SER A 16 6.18 48.00 18.28
CA SER A 16 7.45 47.29 18.34
C SER A 16 7.27 45.92 17.68
N TYR A 17 7.75 45.80 16.44
CA TYR A 17 7.96 44.52 15.77
C TYR A 17 8.99 43.69 16.55
N ALA A 18 8.53 42.96 17.55
CA ALA A 18 9.25 41.81 18.05
C ALA A 18 9.06 40.68 17.03
N HIS A 19 10.06 40.49 16.17
CA HIS A 19 10.24 39.27 15.38
C HIS A 19 10.57 38.12 16.35
N CYS A 20 9.56 37.66 17.09
CA CYS A 20 9.62 36.37 17.76
C CYS A 20 9.53 35.35 16.63
N GLY A 21 10.69 34.84 16.18
CA GLY A 21 10.73 33.75 15.22
C GLY A 21 9.93 32.60 15.80
N SER A 22 8.72 32.35 15.29
CA SER A 22 7.95 31.18 15.66
C SER A 22 8.80 29.98 15.32
N GLN A 23 9.26 29.25 16.33
CA GLN A 23 9.94 27.99 16.11
C GLN A 23 9.03 27.13 15.21
N SER A 24 9.53 26.74 14.03
CA SER A 24 8.74 25.96 13.06
C SER A 24 8.09 24.78 13.77
N GLN A 25 6.78 24.60 13.56
CA GLN A 25 6.01 23.48 14.13
C GLN A 25 6.58 22.12 13.69
N PHE A 26 7.25 22.10 12.53
CA PHE A 26 7.89 20.92 12.01
C PHE A 26 9.30 20.78 12.58
N SER A 27 9.53 19.75 13.37
CA SER A 27 10.87 19.37 13.83
C SER A 27 11.70 18.72 12.73
N PHE A 28 11.05 18.04 11.78
CA PHE A 28 11.69 17.36 10.65
C PHE A 28 11.13 17.87 9.32
N ARG A 29 12.01 18.39 8.46
CA ARG A 29 11.70 18.91 7.13
C ARG A 29 12.65 18.26 6.15
N GLY A 30 12.25 17.09 5.66
CA GLY A 30 13.09 16.21 4.87
C GLY A 30 12.85 16.33 3.36
N ILE A 31 13.82 15.87 2.58
CA ILE A 31 13.66 15.60 1.15
C ILE A 31 14.33 14.28 0.77
N TRP A 32 13.61 13.43 0.04
CA TRP A 32 14.20 12.26 -0.61
C TRP A 32 14.97 12.69 -1.86
N ALA A 33 16.27 12.38 -1.85
CA ALA A 33 17.20 12.77 -2.89
C ALA A 33 17.61 11.56 -3.73
N ASP A 34 17.24 11.60 -5.00
CA ASP A 34 17.65 10.61 -5.99
C ASP A 34 19.19 10.64 -6.16
N PRO A 35 19.83 9.53 -6.63
CA PRO A 35 21.28 9.48 -6.80
C PRO A 35 21.85 10.63 -7.63
N SER A 36 21.16 11.04 -8.70
CA SER A 36 21.59 12.13 -9.57
C SER A 36 21.66 13.50 -8.89
N ALA A 37 21.01 13.67 -7.73
CA ALA A 37 21.03 14.89 -6.96
C ALA A 37 22.31 15.06 -6.12
N PHE A 38 23.12 14.00 -5.95
CA PHE A 38 24.33 14.08 -5.13
C PHE A 38 25.51 13.21 -5.64
N SER A 39 25.34 12.51 -6.76
CA SER A 39 26.40 11.66 -7.34
C SER A 39 27.62 12.41 -7.89
N THR A 40 27.61 13.75 -7.89
CA THR A 40 28.77 14.61 -8.19
C THR A 40 28.88 15.73 -7.18
N ARG A 41 30.06 16.37 -7.10
CA ARG A 41 30.31 17.51 -6.20
C ARG A 41 29.31 18.65 -6.45
N GLU A 42 29.10 19.01 -7.71
CA GLU A 42 28.25 20.12 -8.13
C GLU A 42 26.77 19.81 -7.89
N ALA A 43 26.36 18.55 -8.07
CA ALA A 43 25.01 18.12 -7.75
C ALA A 43 24.74 18.26 -6.25
N ALA A 44 25.66 17.78 -5.41
CA ALA A 44 25.56 17.92 -3.96
C ALA A 44 25.55 19.40 -3.52
N ASP A 45 26.37 20.27 -4.13
CA ASP A 45 26.34 21.72 -3.84
C ASP A 45 24.98 22.34 -4.13
N ARG A 46 24.41 22.03 -5.30
CA ARG A 46 23.08 22.53 -5.68
C ARG A 46 22.01 22.01 -4.73
N LEU A 47 22.02 20.72 -4.41
CA LEU A 47 21.04 20.12 -3.50
C LEU A 47 21.09 20.76 -2.11
N VAL A 48 22.28 20.91 -1.53
CA VAL A 48 22.46 21.53 -0.20
C VAL A 48 22.01 23.00 -0.24
N ALA A 49 22.37 23.75 -1.28
CA ALA A 49 21.93 25.14 -1.43
C ALA A 49 20.40 25.27 -1.55
N GLN A 50 19.75 24.40 -2.34
CA GLN A 50 18.30 24.36 -2.46
C GLN A 50 17.63 24.01 -1.13
N CYS A 51 18.17 23.03 -0.39
CA CYS A 51 17.66 22.64 0.92
C CYS A 51 17.72 23.79 1.92
N LYS A 52 18.85 24.52 2.00
CA LYS A 52 18.98 25.70 2.86
C LYS A 52 17.95 26.78 2.52
N ARG A 53 17.76 27.07 1.22
CA ARG A 53 16.79 28.07 0.77
C ARG A 53 15.34 27.67 1.06
N ALA A 54 15.03 26.39 0.99
CA ALA A 54 13.73 25.84 1.32
C ALA A 54 13.51 25.65 2.84
N GLY A 55 14.52 25.90 3.68
CA GLY A 55 14.43 25.65 5.13
C GLY A 55 14.46 24.18 5.53
N LEU A 56 14.81 23.27 4.62
CA LEU A 56 14.90 21.84 4.87
C LEU A 56 16.10 21.52 5.78
N ASN A 57 15.93 20.60 6.73
CA ASN A 57 16.95 20.25 7.71
C ASN A 57 17.40 18.78 7.62
N ALA A 58 16.87 18.00 6.67
CA ALA A 58 17.30 16.63 6.43
C ALA A 58 17.27 16.26 4.94
N ILE A 59 18.29 15.55 4.48
CA ILE A 59 18.38 14.93 3.16
C ILE A 59 18.34 13.41 3.36
N MET A 60 17.38 12.76 2.71
CA MET A 60 17.23 11.31 2.70
C MET A 60 17.81 10.81 1.37
N ALA A 61 19.11 10.53 1.37
CA ALA A 61 19.89 10.30 0.16
C ALA A 61 19.80 8.83 -0.27
N ASP A 62 19.30 8.54 -1.48
CA ASP A 62 19.22 7.18 -2.01
C ASP A 62 20.61 6.61 -2.28
N VAL A 63 21.17 5.91 -1.30
CA VAL A 63 22.53 5.38 -1.37
C VAL A 63 22.58 3.98 -1.96
N MET A 64 21.44 3.27 -2.05
CA MET A 64 21.33 1.94 -2.64
C MET A 64 20.14 1.90 -3.59
N ALA A 65 20.40 2.27 -4.84
CA ALA A 65 19.42 2.44 -5.90
C ALA A 65 19.68 1.45 -7.05
N HIS A 66 18.76 0.51 -7.26
CA HIS A 66 18.63 -0.29 -8.49
C HIS A 66 19.95 -0.93 -8.99
N GLY A 67 20.59 -1.74 -8.14
CA GLY A 67 21.87 -2.38 -8.47
C GLY A 67 23.09 -1.45 -8.41
N SER A 68 22.96 -0.24 -7.87
CA SER A 68 24.07 0.67 -7.63
C SER A 68 24.15 1.11 -6.17
N LEU A 69 25.38 1.33 -5.68
CA LEU A 69 25.68 1.80 -4.33
C LEU A 69 26.54 3.06 -4.36
N LEU A 70 26.17 4.09 -3.58
CA LEU A 70 26.82 5.41 -3.60
C LEU A 70 27.77 5.66 -2.41
N TYR A 71 28.26 4.61 -1.77
CA TYR A 71 29.28 4.63 -0.73
C TYR A 71 30.16 3.38 -0.81
N LYS A 72 31.31 3.36 -0.14
CA LYS A 72 32.25 2.22 -0.16
C LYS A 72 31.68 1.05 0.64
N SER A 73 31.56 -0.12 0.01
CA SER A 73 31.14 -1.36 0.65
C SER A 73 31.88 -2.55 0.03
N PRO A 74 32.55 -3.39 0.84
CA PRO A 74 33.12 -4.65 0.35
C PRO A 74 32.07 -5.75 0.17
N HIS A 75 30.85 -5.57 0.70
CA HIS A 75 29.82 -6.61 0.71
C HIS A 75 28.85 -6.52 -0.46
N PHE A 76 28.60 -5.34 -1.03
CA PHE A 76 27.58 -5.16 -2.07
C PHE A 76 27.96 -5.87 -3.37
N LEU A 77 27.05 -6.70 -3.88
CA LEU A 77 27.36 -7.62 -4.98
C LEU A 77 27.12 -7.03 -6.38
N HIS A 78 26.46 -5.87 -6.49
CA HIS A 78 26.31 -5.16 -7.76
C HIS A 78 27.40 -4.08 -7.92
N ARG A 79 27.04 -2.91 -8.46
CA ARG A 79 27.99 -1.84 -8.78
C ARG A 79 28.15 -0.86 -7.62
N VAL A 80 29.37 -0.75 -7.11
CA VAL A 80 29.75 0.34 -6.19
C VAL A 80 30.26 1.53 -7.02
N LEU A 81 29.68 2.72 -6.81
CA LEU A 81 30.02 3.96 -7.51
C LEU A 81 31.02 4.84 -6.75
N ALA A 82 31.21 4.59 -5.45
CA ALA A 82 32.24 5.25 -4.65
C ALA A 82 33.60 4.60 -4.88
N ASP A 83 34.64 5.42 -5.08
CA ASP A 83 36.03 4.96 -5.24
C ASP A 83 37.01 5.90 -4.52
N GLU A 84 38.31 5.76 -4.78
CA GLU A 84 39.34 6.62 -4.19
C GLU A 84 39.35 8.05 -4.75
N LYS A 85 38.76 8.28 -5.92
CA LYS A 85 38.67 9.61 -6.54
C LYS A 85 37.47 10.38 -6.03
N PHE A 86 36.35 9.70 -5.84
CA PHE A 86 35.12 10.32 -5.38
C PHE A 86 34.23 9.36 -4.59
N ASP A 87 33.85 9.79 -3.40
CA ASP A 87 32.86 9.15 -2.53
C ASP A 87 31.61 10.06 -2.47
N PRO A 88 30.51 9.69 -3.16
CA PRO A 88 29.32 10.53 -3.21
C PRO A 88 28.67 10.75 -1.84
N LEU A 89 28.46 9.68 -1.04
CA LEU A 89 27.85 9.81 0.28
C LEU A 89 28.76 10.61 1.22
N GLY A 90 30.06 10.29 1.26
CA GLY A 90 31.02 11.01 2.10
C GLY A 90 31.08 12.51 1.75
N ASN A 91 31.02 12.85 0.46
CA ASN A 91 30.97 14.24 0.02
C ASN A 91 29.67 14.95 0.44
N LEU A 92 28.52 14.28 0.31
CA LEU A 92 27.24 14.83 0.70
C LEU A 92 27.17 15.08 2.20
N VAL A 93 27.57 14.11 3.04
CA VAL A 93 27.65 14.23 4.50
C VAL A 93 28.45 15.47 4.90
N TYR A 94 29.68 15.60 4.39
CA TYR A 94 30.54 16.75 4.68
C TYR A 94 29.87 18.10 4.35
N LYS A 95 29.25 18.21 3.17
CA LYS A 95 28.62 19.46 2.72
C LYS A 95 27.33 19.77 3.47
N ALA A 96 26.50 18.77 3.72
CA ALA A 96 25.21 18.92 4.39
C ALA A 96 25.42 19.30 5.86
N HIS A 97 26.34 18.64 6.56
CA HIS A 97 26.69 18.97 7.95
C HIS A 97 27.25 20.38 8.10
N ALA A 98 28.12 20.82 7.18
CA ALA A 98 28.60 22.21 7.15
C ALA A 98 27.47 23.23 6.94
N ALA A 99 26.32 22.79 6.41
CA ALA A 99 25.11 23.59 6.25
C ALA A 99 24.09 23.42 7.39
N GLY A 100 24.35 22.57 8.39
CA GLY A 100 23.42 22.24 9.47
C GLY A 100 22.26 21.33 9.04
N ILE A 101 22.47 20.51 7.99
CA ILE A 101 21.47 19.62 7.41
C ILE A 101 21.88 18.18 7.69
N GLN A 102 20.94 17.39 8.23
CA GLN A 102 21.14 15.97 8.48
C GLN A 102 21.19 15.15 7.20
N VAL A 103 21.94 14.05 7.19
CA VAL A 103 21.97 13.07 6.10
C VAL A 103 21.50 11.71 6.59
N HIS A 104 20.40 11.23 6.01
CA HIS A 104 19.83 9.93 6.27
C HIS A 104 20.09 9.03 5.06
N ALA A 105 20.87 7.97 5.23
CA ALA A 105 21.19 7.01 4.17
C ALA A 105 19.95 6.17 3.84
N TRP A 106 19.41 6.34 2.63
CA TRP A 106 18.22 5.65 2.15
C TRP A 106 18.59 4.41 1.32
N PHE A 107 18.01 3.26 1.69
CA PHE A 107 18.21 1.97 1.05
C PHE A 107 16.92 1.43 0.40
N CYS A 108 16.98 1.04 -0.89
CA CYS A 108 15.96 0.19 -1.51
C CYS A 108 16.22 -1.30 -1.21
N VAL A 109 15.72 -1.80 -0.08
CA VAL A 109 16.23 -3.01 0.59
C VAL A 109 16.10 -4.30 -0.23
N TYR A 110 14.90 -4.79 -0.52
CA TYR A 110 14.73 -6.06 -1.26
C TYR A 110 14.62 -5.88 -2.78
N TYR A 111 14.53 -4.64 -3.26
CA TYR A 111 14.27 -4.33 -4.66
C TYR A 111 15.57 -4.05 -5.41
N GLU A 112 15.90 -4.90 -6.38
CA GLU A 112 17.11 -4.75 -7.20
C GLU A 112 16.87 -3.90 -8.45
N GLY A 113 15.62 -3.67 -8.84
CA GLY A 113 15.24 -2.80 -9.96
C GLY A 113 14.28 -3.45 -10.95
N GLY A 114 14.11 -2.79 -12.10
CA GLY A 114 13.17 -3.22 -13.15
C GLY A 114 13.68 -4.39 -14.00
N SER A 115 12.85 -4.84 -14.95
CA SER A 115 13.10 -6.00 -15.82
C SER A 115 14.37 -5.97 -16.66
N SER A 116 15.03 -4.81 -16.80
CA SER A 116 16.29 -4.66 -17.52
C SER A 116 17.52 -5.07 -16.72
N LEU A 117 17.40 -5.30 -15.41
CA LEU A 117 18.51 -5.72 -14.55
C LEU A 117 18.45 -7.23 -14.33
N SER A 118 19.59 -7.89 -14.57
CA SER A 118 19.74 -9.30 -14.21
C SER A 118 19.98 -9.42 -12.70
N PRO A 119 19.26 -10.32 -11.99
CA PRO A 119 19.46 -10.51 -10.58
C PRO A 119 20.87 -11.06 -10.34
N VAL A 120 21.56 -10.55 -9.32
CA VAL A 120 22.92 -11.03 -9.01
C VAL A 120 22.90 -12.45 -8.45
N LYS A 121 21.82 -12.81 -7.75
CA LYS A 121 21.56 -14.19 -7.33
C LYS A 121 20.15 -14.61 -7.76
N PRO A 122 20.01 -15.29 -8.92
CA PRO A 122 18.71 -15.75 -9.42
C PRO A 122 17.93 -16.62 -8.42
N ASP A 123 18.65 -17.41 -7.61
CA ASP A 123 18.04 -18.28 -6.59
C ASP A 123 17.50 -17.51 -5.38
N TRP A 124 17.76 -16.20 -5.26
CA TRP A 124 17.25 -15.35 -4.19
C TRP A 124 15.95 -14.64 -4.56
N ILE A 125 15.47 -14.77 -5.79
CA ILE A 125 14.31 -14.01 -6.27
C ILE A 125 12.99 -14.64 -5.82
N CYS A 126 12.03 -13.77 -5.45
CA CYS A 126 10.67 -14.17 -5.12
C CYS A 126 10.01 -14.95 -6.28
N ARG A 127 9.25 -16.00 -5.95
CA ARG A 127 8.53 -16.84 -6.92
C ARG A 127 7.03 -16.87 -6.66
N ASP A 128 6.25 -16.98 -7.74
CA ASP A 128 4.79 -17.12 -7.67
C ASP A 128 4.36 -18.57 -7.41
N PHE A 129 3.06 -18.83 -7.44
CA PHE A 129 2.47 -20.17 -7.27
C PHE A 129 2.94 -21.18 -8.32
N ASP A 130 3.27 -20.73 -9.53
CA ASP A 130 3.75 -21.59 -10.62
C ASP A 130 5.27 -21.80 -10.53
N GLY A 131 5.94 -21.19 -9.55
CA GLY A 131 7.39 -21.23 -9.37
C GLY A 131 8.14 -20.25 -10.27
N ASN A 132 7.45 -19.38 -11.00
CA ASN A 132 8.08 -18.39 -11.86
C ASN A 132 8.67 -17.25 -11.02
N PRO A 133 9.87 -16.74 -11.35
CA PRO A 133 10.44 -15.59 -10.67
C PRO A 133 9.62 -14.33 -10.99
N VAL A 134 9.57 -13.38 -10.06
CA VAL A 134 9.05 -12.04 -10.35
C VAL A 134 9.94 -11.38 -11.42
N THR A 135 9.34 -10.94 -12.53
CA THR A 135 10.09 -10.41 -13.70
C THR A 135 9.89 -8.93 -13.96
N SER A 136 8.78 -8.34 -13.52
CA SER A 136 8.49 -6.91 -13.74
C SER A 136 9.21 -5.99 -12.75
N GLN A 137 9.44 -6.48 -11.53
CA GLN A 137 10.19 -5.82 -10.47
C GLN A 137 11.02 -6.90 -9.76
N VAL A 138 12.34 -6.85 -9.87
CA VAL A 138 13.22 -7.88 -9.31
C VAL A 138 13.28 -7.68 -7.79
N PHE A 139 12.65 -8.59 -7.04
CA PHE A 139 12.68 -8.61 -5.57
C PHE A 139 13.39 -9.85 -5.05
N MET A 140 14.41 -9.64 -4.24
CA MET A 140 14.95 -10.69 -3.36
C MET A 140 13.90 -11.12 -2.34
N SER A 141 13.89 -12.40 -2.00
CA SER A 141 12.97 -12.95 -1.02
C SER A 141 13.49 -12.80 0.41
N PRO A 142 12.73 -12.16 1.31
CA PRO A 142 13.01 -12.18 2.75
C PRO A 142 13.01 -13.58 3.37
N CYS A 143 12.44 -14.57 2.68
CA CYS A 143 12.30 -15.94 3.14
C CYS A 143 13.51 -16.83 2.80
N ILE A 144 14.46 -16.35 2.00
CA ILE A 144 15.58 -17.18 1.56
C ILE A 144 16.78 -16.96 2.50
N PRO A 145 17.34 -18.03 3.10
CA PRO A 145 18.54 -17.91 3.94
C PRO A 145 19.69 -17.22 3.19
N GLY A 146 20.39 -16.31 3.86
CA GLY A 146 21.48 -15.54 3.29
C GLY A 146 21.07 -14.15 2.76
N VAL A 147 19.80 -13.94 2.39
CA VAL A 147 19.34 -12.63 1.88
C VAL A 147 19.40 -11.56 2.97
N ASN A 148 18.84 -11.84 4.15
CA ASN A 148 18.83 -10.86 5.24
C ASN A 148 20.24 -10.64 5.82
N GLU A 149 21.08 -11.66 5.87
CA GLU A 149 22.48 -11.55 6.30
C GLU A 149 23.29 -10.68 5.33
N TYR A 150 23.10 -10.87 4.02
CA TYR A 150 23.70 -10.04 2.99
C TYR A 150 23.27 -8.57 3.12
N LEU A 151 21.97 -8.32 3.15
CA LEU A 151 21.43 -6.96 3.24
C LEU A 151 21.85 -6.25 4.52
N LEU A 152 21.88 -6.97 5.65
CA LEU A 152 22.37 -6.41 6.91
C LEU A 152 23.86 -6.08 6.84
N SER A 153 24.67 -6.88 6.15
CA SER A 153 26.11 -6.61 5.97
C SER A 153 26.33 -5.35 5.14
N VAL A 154 25.61 -5.22 4.01
CA VAL A 154 25.64 -4.00 3.17
C VAL A 154 25.19 -2.78 3.99
N ILE A 155 24.04 -2.83 4.67
CA ILE A 155 23.57 -1.72 5.51
C ILE A 155 24.55 -1.41 6.66
N SER A 156 25.28 -2.40 7.18
CA SER A 156 26.27 -2.15 8.25
C SER A 156 27.48 -1.35 7.76
N ASP A 157 27.87 -1.49 6.49
CA ASP A 157 29.03 -0.79 5.94
C ASP A 157 28.86 0.74 5.96
N VAL A 158 27.61 1.24 5.84
CA VAL A 158 27.32 2.68 5.90
C VAL A 158 27.62 3.30 7.26
N LEU A 159 27.74 2.49 8.32
CA LEU A 159 28.03 2.97 9.68
C LEU A 159 29.47 3.49 9.83
N ALA A 160 30.31 3.32 8.81
CA ALA A 160 31.61 3.97 8.72
C ALA A 160 31.52 5.47 8.40
N TYR A 161 30.33 5.96 8.00
CA TYR A 161 30.06 7.35 7.68
C TYR A 161 29.35 8.04 8.84
N ASP A 162 29.61 9.35 9.00
CA ASP A 162 28.95 10.19 10.00
C ASP A 162 27.54 10.59 9.52
N ILE A 163 26.64 9.60 9.42
CA ILE A 163 25.25 9.80 9.02
C ILE A 163 24.34 10.02 10.23
N ASP A 164 23.22 10.72 10.02
CA ASP A 164 22.23 11.02 11.06
C ASP A 164 21.11 9.99 11.15
N GLY A 165 20.94 9.19 10.10
CA GLY A 165 19.98 8.09 10.12
C GLY A 165 20.08 7.08 8.99
N ILE A 166 19.41 5.95 9.17
CA ILE A 166 19.18 4.92 8.17
C ILE A 166 17.70 4.97 7.79
N HIS A 167 17.41 5.12 6.51
CA HIS A 167 16.06 5.13 5.97
C HIS A 167 15.80 3.90 5.08
N LEU A 168 14.73 3.16 5.37
CA LEU A 168 14.42 1.89 4.70
C LEU A 168 13.25 2.06 3.74
N ASP A 169 13.47 1.81 2.45
CA ASP A 169 12.42 1.71 1.44
C ASP A 169 12.47 0.35 0.75
N TYR A 170 11.42 0.00 0.03
CA TYR A 170 11.27 -1.31 -0.61
C TYR A 170 11.56 -2.48 0.35
N ILE A 171 11.38 -2.26 1.66
CA ILE A 171 11.50 -3.24 2.72
C ILE A 171 10.19 -4.03 2.85
N ARG A 172 9.86 -4.74 1.76
CA ARG A 172 8.58 -5.41 1.53
C ARG A 172 8.72 -6.49 0.45
N TYR A 173 7.68 -7.28 0.24
CA TYR A 173 7.59 -8.19 -0.92
C TYR A 173 7.05 -7.46 -2.16
N ALA A 174 7.13 -8.13 -3.31
CA ALA A 174 6.56 -7.66 -4.59
C ALA A 174 5.02 -7.58 -4.59
N GLY A 175 4.35 -8.38 -3.75
CA GLY A 175 2.89 -8.43 -3.62
C GLY A 175 2.41 -9.76 -3.05
N THR A 176 1.10 -9.92 -2.86
CA THR A 176 0.51 -11.14 -2.29
C THR A 176 0.76 -12.45 -3.05
N PRO A 177 0.92 -12.46 -4.40
CA PRO A 177 1.26 -13.69 -5.13
C PRO A 177 2.67 -14.21 -4.85
N TYR A 178 3.45 -13.50 -4.03
CA TYR A 178 4.83 -13.83 -3.69
C TYR A 178 5.02 -13.86 -2.16
N ASP A 179 5.98 -14.57 -1.58
CA ASP A 179 6.91 -15.52 -2.19
C ASP A 179 6.50 -16.98 -1.89
N TYR A 180 6.38 -17.80 -2.93
CA TYR A 180 6.11 -19.25 -2.87
C TYR A 180 7.33 -20.10 -3.29
N SER A 181 8.54 -19.53 -3.25
CA SER A 181 9.79 -20.28 -3.44
C SER A 181 9.88 -21.49 -2.49
N ALA A 182 10.60 -22.54 -2.91
CA ALA A 182 10.76 -23.75 -2.09
C ALA A 182 11.30 -23.45 -0.68
N PRO A 183 12.34 -22.61 -0.47
CA PRO A 183 12.79 -22.26 0.87
C PRO A 183 11.73 -21.56 1.72
N ALA A 184 10.89 -20.69 1.12
CA ALA A 184 9.81 -20.04 1.84
C ALA A 184 8.77 -21.05 2.33
N ARG A 185 8.34 -21.96 1.44
CA ARG A 185 7.34 -22.98 1.74
C ARG A 185 7.83 -23.98 2.78
N GLU A 186 9.06 -24.47 2.65
CA GLU A 186 9.66 -25.43 3.57
C GLU A 186 9.82 -24.85 4.97
N ARG A 187 10.36 -23.63 5.10
CA ARG A 187 10.53 -22.97 6.40
C ARG A 187 9.20 -22.65 7.06
N PHE A 188 8.19 -22.26 6.29
CA PHE A 188 6.85 -22.05 6.84
C PHE A 188 6.21 -23.37 7.28
N ASN A 189 6.28 -24.41 6.45
CA ASN A 189 5.76 -25.73 6.79
C ASN A 189 6.41 -26.28 8.06
N ALA A 190 7.73 -26.10 8.22
CA ALA A 190 8.42 -26.47 9.46
C ALA A 190 7.90 -25.70 10.69
N ALA A 191 7.46 -24.44 10.53
CA ALA A 191 6.97 -23.62 11.63
C ALA A 191 5.47 -23.80 11.94
N TYR A 192 4.64 -24.14 10.95
CA TYR A 192 3.17 -24.15 11.07
C TYR A 192 2.49 -25.46 10.66
N GLY A 193 3.23 -26.43 10.12
CA GLY A 193 2.74 -27.78 9.80
C GLY A 193 1.86 -27.88 8.56
N PHE A 194 1.94 -26.94 7.62
CA PHE A 194 1.36 -27.10 6.27
C PHE A 194 2.12 -26.31 5.20
N ASP A 195 2.03 -26.76 3.96
CA ASP A 195 2.60 -26.06 2.80
C ASP A 195 1.61 -25.00 2.27
N PRO A 196 1.99 -23.71 2.21
CA PRO A 196 1.08 -22.65 1.77
C PRO A 196 0.76 -22.73 0.28
N ILE A 197 1.49 -23.50 -0.54
CA ILE A 197 1.11 -23.73 -1.94
C ILE A 197 -0.26 -24.38 -2.06
N LYS A 198 -0.68 -25.12 -1.02
CA LYS A 198 -1.98 -25.80 -0.97
C LYS A 198 -3.17 -24.84 -0.88
N PHE A 199 -2.92 -23.53 -0.70
CA PHE A 199 -3.98 -22.55 -0.91
C PHE A 199 -4.46 -22.53 -2.37
N LEU A 200 -3.68 -22.98 -3.35
CA LEU A 200 -4.12 -23.12 -4.73
C LEU A 200 -4.54 -24.57 -5.03
N ASP A 201 -5.76 -24.74 -5.54
CA ASP A 201 -6.36 -26.00 -5.98
C ASP A 201 -6.51 -27.11 -4.92
N HIS A 202 -6.03 -26.90 -3.69
CA HIS A 202 -5.94 -27.93 -2.66
C HIS A 202 -6.40 -27.47 -1.26
N GLY A 203 -7.36 -26.55 -1.20
CA GLY A 203 -7.85 -25.98 0.07
C GLY A 203 -8.35 -27.04 1.06
N GLU A 204 -8.92 -28.13 0.57
CA GLU A 204 -9.38 -29.29 1.36
C GLU A 204 -8.24 -30.04 2.07
N SER A 205 -7.01 -29.97 1.54
CA SER A 205 -5.84 -30.51 2.23
C SER A 205 -5.40 -29.64 3.41
N LEU A 206 -5.74 -28.34 3.38
CA LEU A 206 -5.49 -27.42 4.48
C LEU A 206 -6.58 -27.52 5.55
N VAL A 207 -7.84 -27.56 5.12
CA VAL A 207 -9.00 -27.69 5.99
C VAL A 207 -9.91 -28.78 5.43
N PRO A 208 -9.99 -29.96 6.09
CA PRO A 208 -10.82 -31.05 5.62
C PRO A 208 -12.30 -30.64 5.52
N PRO A 209 -13.09 -31.22 4.60
CA PRO A 209 -14.49 -30.85 4.38
C PRO A 209 -15.38 -30.86 5.64
N GLN A 210 -15.09 -31.74 6.60
CA GLN A 210 -15.83 -31.82 7.87
C GLN A 210 -15.64 -30.58 8.75
N ARG A 211 -14.55 -29.82 8.53
CA ARG A 211 -14.20 -28.58 9.24
C ARG A 211 -14.41 -27.33 8.39
N GLU A 212 -14.84 -27.50 7.14
CA GLU A 212 -15.19 -26.41 6.21
C GLU A 212 -16.43 -26.83 5.40
N PRO A 213 -17.60 -27.00 6.04
CA PRO A 213 -18.82 -27.47 5.36
C PRO A 213 -19.38 -26.44 4.36
N PHE A 214 -18.92 -25.19 4.42
CA PHE A 214 -19.21 -24.15 3.43
C PHE A 214 -17.90 -23.52 2.92
N PRO A 215 -17.19 -24.20 1.99
CA PRO A 215 -15.91 -23.71 1.53
C PRO A 215 -16.05 -22.44 0.72
N ILE A 216 -15.14 -21.49 0.95
CA ILE A 216 -15.02 -20.28 0.14
C ILE A 216 -13.81 -20.46 -0.78
N ARG A 217 -14.05 -20.32 -2.08
CA ARG A 217 -13.01 -20.40 -3.11
C ARG A 217 -12.97 -19.13 -3.93
N MET A 218 -11.76 -18.68 -4.24
CA MET A 218 -11.53 -17.54 -5.13
C MET A 218 -10.93 -18.04 -6.44
N LEU A 219 -11.52 -17.67 -7.57
CA LEU A 219 -10.94 -17.98 -8.87
C LEU A 219 -9.63 -17.19 -9.03
N HIS A 220 -8.56 -17.84 -9.50
CA HIS A 220 -7.32 -17.24 -9.94
C HIS A 220 -7.28 -17.24 -11.48
N PRO A 221 -7.72 -16.16 -12.16
CA PRO A 221 -7.71 -16.08 -13.61
C PRO A 221 -6.29 -16.01 -14.16
N ASP A 222 -6.06 -16.62 -15.32
CA ASP A 222 -4.78 -16.52 -16.05
C ASP A 222 -4.44 -15.06 -16.39
N ALA A 223 -5.46 -14.21 -16.58
CA ALA A 223 -5.28 -12.77 -16.80
C ALA A 223 -4.55 -12.06 -15.63
N HIS A 224 -4.58 -12.62 -14.42
CA HIS A 224 -3.91 -12.03 -13.25
C HIS A 224 -2.41 -12.33 -13.22
N LYS A 225 -1.94 -13.34 -13.96
CA LYS A 225 -0.50 -13.70 -14.02
C LYS A 225 0.37 -12.54 -14.49
N THR A 226 -0.13 -11.74 -15.42
CA THR A 226 0.56 -10.52 -15.92
C THR A 226 0.16 -9.25 -15.16
N LYS A 227 -0.81 -9.35 -14.22
CA LYS A 227 -1.36 -8.24 -13.43
C LYS A 227 -1.46 -8.59 -11.94
N PRO A 228 -0.35 -8.94 -11.27
CA PRO A 228 -0.36 -9.41 -9.87
C PRO A 228 -0.92 -8.39 -8.86
N TRP A 229 -1.01 -7.11 -9.24
CA TRP A 229 -1.66 -6.08 -8.43
C TRP A 229 -3.19 -6.26 -8.35
N GLU A 230 -3.85 -6.88 -9.34
CA GLU A 230 -5.29 -7.20 -9.28
C GLU A 230 -5.56 -8.28 -8.23
N THR A 231 -4.74 -9.34 -8.22
CA THR A 231 -4.74 -10.37 -7.16
C THR A 231 -4.52 -9.74 -5.79
N THR A 232 -3.49 -8.89 -5.68
CA THR A 232 -3.12 -8.23 -4.41
C THR A 232 -4.22 -7.36 -3.81
N ARG A 233 -4.94 -6.61 -4.64
CA ARG A 233 -6.04 -5.75 -4.17
C ARG A 233 -7.17 -6.56 -3.54
N ILE A 234 -7.55 -7.67 -4.16
CA ILE A 234 -8.71 -8.46 -3.73
C ILE A 234 -8.33 -9.41 -2.60
N GLU A 235 -7.17 -10.04 -2.65
CA GLU A 235 -6.65 -10.87 -1.57
C GLU A 235 -6.55 -10.06 -0.28
N SER A 236 -5.95 -8.86 -0.34
CA SER A 236 -5.89 -7.95 0.81
C SER A 236 -7.26 -7.56 1.34
N LEU A 237 -8.23 -7.28 0.46
CA LEU A 237 -9.60 -6.95 0.87
C LEU A 237 -10.27 -8.10 1.64
N LEU A 238 -10.14 -9.32 1.15
CA LEU A 238 -10.72 -10.52 1.77
C LEU A 238 -10.03 -10.86 3.09
N ASP A 239 -8.70 -10.77 3.15
CA ASP A 239 -7.94 -11.01 4.38
C ASP A 239 -8.25 -9.98 5.47
N ARG A 240 -8.36 -8.69 5.11
CA ARG A 240 -8.79 -7.62 6.03
C ARG A 240 -10.24 -7.78 6.48
N ALA A 241 -11.08 -8.42 5.66
CA ALA A 241 -12.46 -8.77 6.00
C ALA A 241 -12.55 -10.03 6.87
N GLY A 242 -11.43 -10.71 7.16
CA GLY A 242 -11.39 -11.97 7.91
C GLY A 242 -11.99 -13.14 7.15
N VAL A 243 -12.08 -13.07 5.82
CA VAL A 243 -12.63 -14.13 4.98
C VAL A 243 -11.57 -15.19 4.76
N GLY A 244 -11.83 -16.41 5.23
CA GLY A 244 -11.00 -17.57 4.94
C GLY A 244 -11.34 -18.17 3.58
N PHE A 245 -10.40 -18.20 2.65
CA PHE A 245 -10.59 -18.75 1.31
C PHE A 245 -9.34 -19.48 0.79
N ALA A 246 -9.55 -20.37 -0.18
CA ALA A 246 -8.48 -20.95 -0.99
C ALA A 246 -8.71 -20.59 -2.47
N TRP A 247 -7.64 -20.52 -3.24
CA TRP A 247 -7.65 -20.28 -4.66
C TRP A 247 -8.03 -21.54 -5.45
N ILE A 248 -8.69 -21.34 -6.59
CA ILE A 248 -8.82 -22.35 -7.64
C ILE A 248 -8.32 -21.77 -8.97
N SER A 249 -7.55 -22.54 -9.74
CA SER A 249 -7.10 -22.15 -11.07
C SER A 249 -8.25 -22.03 -12.07
N GLU A 250 -8.04 -21.26 -13.15
CA GLU A 250 -9.01 -21.02 -14.23
C GLU A 250 -9.30 -22.25 -15.09
N LYS A 251 -9.98 -23.25 -14.51
CA LYS A 251 -10.37 -24.49 -15.18
C LYS A 251 -11.87 -24.76 -14.93
N PRO A 252 -12.67 -25.04 -15.97
CA PRO A 252 -14.07 -25.42 -15.80
C PRO A 252 -14.26 -26.58 -14.82
N GLU A 253 -13.34 -27.54 -14.84
CA GLU A 253 -13.35 -28.73 -13.99
C GLU A 253 -13.24 -28.37 -12.50
N ASN A 254 -12.37 -27.41 -12.16
CA ASN A 254 -12.20 -26.94 -10.79
C ASN A 254 -13.49 -26.28 -10.26
N ILE A 255 -14.18 -25.48 -11.08
CA ILE A 255 -15.48 -24.89 -10.70
C ILE A 255 -16.56 -25.97 -10.58
N ASN A 256 -16.62 -26.90 -11.54
CA ASN A 256 -17.61 -27.98 -11.55
C ASN A 256 -17.44 -28.92 -10.34
N ALA A 257 -16.21 -29.09 -9.83
CA ALA A 257 -15.90 -29.92 -8.68
C ALA A 257 -16.26 -29.28 -7.33
N LEU A 258 -16.59 -27.98 -7.27
CA LEU A 258 -16.94 -27.32 -6.02
C LEU A 258 -18.17 -27.97 -5.38
N PRO A 259 -18.12 -28.28 -4.06
CA PRO A 259 -19.26 -28.87 -3.35
C PRO A 259 -20.39 -27.86 -3.20
N ILE A 260 -21.60 -28.33 -2.92
CA ILE A 260 -22.77 -27.49 -2.66
C ILE A 260 -23.28 -27.77 -1.23
N PRO A 261 -23.55 -26.74 -0.40
CA PRO A 261 -23.34 -25.33 -0.68
C PRO A 261 -21.86 -24.93 -0.54
N SER A 262 -21.41 -24.00 -1.38
CA SER A 262 -20.12 -23.31 -1.25
C SER A 262 -20.24 -21.88 -1.79
N LEU A 263 -19.17 -21.10 -1.66
CA LEU A 263 -19.06 -19.74 -2.19
C LEU A 263 -17.88 -19.64 -3.16
N LEU A 264 -18.16 -19.15 -4.37
CA LEU A 264 -17.15 -18.80 -5.36
C LEU A 264 -17.06 -17.27 -5.46
N ILE A 265 -15.85 -16.73 -5.36
CA ILE A 265 -15.55 -15.31 -5.52
C ILE A 265 -14.76 -15.12 -6.81
N LEU A 266 -15.21 -14.17 -7.64
CA LEU A 266 -14.50 -13.73 -8.84
C LEU A 266 -14.28 -12.23 -8.75
N ALA A 267 -13.14 -11.77 -9.24
CA ALA A 267 -12.82 -10.36 -9.28
C ALA A 267 -11.88 -10.02 -10.44
N HIS A 268 -12.00 -8.82 -11.00
CA HIS A 268 -11.15 -8.34 -12.10
C HIS A 268 -11.02 -9.35 -13.25
N TYR A 269 -12.14 -9.97 -13.63
CA TYR A 269 -12.19 -11.01 -14.66
C TYR A 269 -13.15 -10.59 -15.77
N TYR A 270 -12.67 -9.75 -16.67
CA TYR A 270 -13.49 -9.04 -17.66
C TYR A 270 -13.73 -9.87 -18.94
N ASP A 271 -12.70 -10.60 -19.37
CA ASP A 271 -12.68 -11.46 -20.55
C ASP A 271 -12.83 -12.93 -20.14
N VAL A 272 -14.08 -13.35 -19.95
CA VAL A 272 -14.44 -14.67 -19.45
C VAL A 272 -14.72 -15.58 -20.64
N PRO A 273 -13.94 -16.66 -20.85
CA PRO A 273 -14.21 -17.64 -21.89
C PRO A 273 -15.58 -18.31 -21.72
N ASP A 274 -16.24 -18.65 -22.83
CA ASP A 274 -17.59 -19.22 -22.78
C ASP A 274 -17.68 -20.54 -21.98
N LYS A 275 -16.61 -21.35 -22.02
CA LYS A 275 -16.47 -22.56 -21.19
C LYS A 275 -16.50 -22.25 -19.69
N MET A 276 -15.93 -21.11 -19.28
CA MET A 276 -15.95 -20.66 -17.88
C MET A 276 -17.32 -20.10 -17.51
N VAL A 277 -17.97 -19.32 -18.39
CA VAL A 277 -19.37 -18.89 -18.19
C VAL A 277 -20.27 -20.10 -17.97
N THR A 278 -20.11 -21.14 -18.79
CA THR A 278 -20.90 -22.38 -18.68
C THR A 278 -20.64 -23.10 -17.35
N ALA A 279 -19.39 -23.18 -16.89
CA ALA A 279 -19.06 -23.80 -15.60
C ALA A 279 -19.63 -23.00 -14.41
N ILE A 280 -19.51 -21.67 -14.44
CA ILE A 280 -20.05 -20.78 -13.40
C ILE A 280 -21.58 -20.89 -13.35
N GLU A 281 -22.24 -20.87 -14.51
CA GLU A 281 -23.69 -21.03 -14.61
C GLU A 281 -24.14 -22.37 -14.01
N ARG A 282 -23.50 -23.48 -14.39
CA ARG A 282 -23.78 -24.81 -13.81
C ARG A 282 -23.58 -24.84 -12.30
N TYR A 283 -22.47 -24.27 -11.82
CA TYR A 283 -22.17 -24.20 -10.39
C TYR A 283 -23.28 -23.47 -9.62
N VAL A 284 -23.73 -22.31 -10.10
CA VAL A 284 -24.84 -21.56 -9.48
C VAL A 284 -26.14 -22.34 -9.59
N SER A 285 -26.45 -22.93 -10.75
CA SER A 285 -27.69 -23.68 -10.95
C SER A 285 -27.85 -24.88 -10.01
N ARG A 286 -26.75 -25.51 -9.59
CA ARG A 286 -26.77 -26.60 -8.60
C ARG A 286 -26.97 -26.13 -7.15
N GLY A 287 -27.03 -24.82 -6.89
CA GLY A 287 -27.14 -24.24 -5.53
C GLY A 287 -25.90 -23.49 -5.05
N GLY A 288 -24.92 -23.27 -5.94
CA GLY A 288 -23.70 -22.54 -5.63
C GLY A 288 -23.98 -21.07 -5.33
N ARG A 289 -23.13 -20.46 -4.50
CA ARG A 289 -23.19 -19.03 -4.20
C ARG A 289 -22.05 -18.32 -4.88
N LEU A 290 -22.33 -17.15 -5.44
CA LEU A 290 -21.40 -16.40 -6.27
C LEU A 290 -21.29 -14.96 -5.75
N ILE A 291 -20.05 -14.48 -5.57
CA ILE A 291 -19.77 -13.05 -5.50
C ILE A 291 -18.93 -12.70 -6.73
N TRP A 292 -19.38 -11.70 -7.48
CA TRP A 292 -18.59 -11.08 -8.52
C TRP A 292 -18.24 -9.64 -8.12
N ILE A 293 -16.96 -9.37 -7.88
CA ILE A 293 -16.46 -8.03 -7.57
C ILE A 293 -15.94 -7.40 -8.86
N ASP A 294 -16.47 -6.22 -9.17
CA ASP A 294 -16.23 -5.52 -10.43
C ASP A 294 -16.75 -6.28 -11.65
N ALA A 295 -17.82 -5.77 -12.26
CA ALA A 295 -18.58 -6.49 -13.28
C ALA A 295 -17.68 -6.96 -14.44
N PRO A 296 -17.95 -8.12 -15.07
CA PRO A 296 -17.15 -8.65 -16.18
C PRO A 296 -17.44 -7.90 -17.48
N THR A 297 -17.00 -6.65 -17.53
CA THR A 297 -17.45 -5.62 -18.48
C THR A 297 -17.39 -6.04 -19.95
N THR A 298 -16.27 -6.63 -20.39
CA THR A 298 -16.09 -7.03 -21.79
C THR A 298 -17.03 -8.17 -22.18
N THR A 299 -17.16 -9.18 -21.33
CA THR A 299 -17.98 -10.37 -21.63
C THR A 299 -19.47 -10.08 -21.48
N LEU A 300 -19.86 -9.25 -20.51
CA LEU A 300 -21.25 -8.90 -20.22
C LEU A 300 -21.98 -8.33 -21.45
N ARG A 301 -21.29 -7.49 -22.24
CA ARG A 301 -21.87 -6.86 -23.46
C ARG A 301 -22.27 -7.85 -24.55
N ARG A 302 -21.65 -9.04 -24.58
CA ARG A 302 -21.84 -10.03 -25.65
C ARG A 302 -22.42 -11.38 -25.18
N ASN A 303 -22.46 -11.64 -23.88
CA ASN A 303 -22.94 -12.91 -23.34
C ASN A 303 -24.25 -12.73 -22.53
N LYS A 304 -25.38 -13.09 -23.16
CA LYS A 304 -26.71 -12.98 -22.54
C LYS A 304 -26.89 -13.93 -21.34
N ARG A 305 -26.25 -15.10 -21.36
CA ARG A 305 -26.31 -16.06 -20.23
C ARG A 305 -25.68 -15.46 -18.98
N LEU A 306 -24.50 -14.84 -19.13
CA LEU A 306 -23.83 -14.14 -18.03
C LEU A 306 -24.66 -12.96 -17.51
N ALA A 307 -25.29 -12.19 -18.41
CA ALA A 307 -26.17 -11.09 -18.02
C ALA A 307 -27.37 -11.58 -17.19
N ASN A 308 -28.03 -12.66 -17.63
CA ASN A 308 -29.13 -13.28 -16.89
C ASN A 308 -28.68 -13.84 -15.54
N LEU A 309 -27.50 -14.48 -15.49
CA LEU A 309 -26.91 -15.00 -14.25
C LEU A 309 -26.66 -13.90 -13.22
N LEU A 310 -26.11 -12.77 -13.66
CA LEU A 310 -25.88 -11.59 -12.81
C LEU A 310 -27.17 -10.76 -12.59
N GLY A 311 -28.25 -11.08 -13.32
CA GLY A 311 -29.55 -10.42 -13.30
C GLY A 311 -29.52 -8.93 -13.67
N VAL A 312 -28.65 -8.61 -14.64
CA VAL A 312 -28.51 -7.27 -15.25
C VAL A 312 -28.70 -7.35 -16.75
N SER A 313 -28.93 -6.21 -17.39
CA SER A 313 -28.98 -6.12 -18.85
C SER A 313 -27.57 -6.11 -19.45
N GLN A 314 -27.47 -6.37 -20.76
CA GLN A 314 -26.21 -6.24 -21.49
C GLN A 314 -25.86 -4.77 -21.78
N LYS A 315 -26.79 -3.84 -21.51
CA LYS A 315 -26.54 -2.40 -21.64
C LYS A 315 -25.71 -1.95 -20.46
N THR A 316 -24.57 -1.38 -20.78
CA THR A 316 -23.58 -0.99 -19.79
C THR A 316 -22.99 0.37 -20.21
N ARG A 317 -22.81 1.29 -19.26
CA ARG A 317 -22.22 2.60 -19.51
C ARG A 317 -20.96 2.80 -18.70
N TRP A 318 -19.88 3.25 -19.32
CA TRP A 318 -18.64 3.57 -18.61
C TRP A 318 -18.83 4.78 -17.70
N VAL A 319 -18.31 4.69 -16.48
CA VAL A 319 -18.31 5.76 -15.49
C VAL A 319 -16.85 6.07 -15.16
N PRO A 320 -16.39 7.32 -15.37
CA PRO A 320 -15.03 7.72 -15.03
C PRO A 320 -14.77 7.58 -13.54
N SER A 321 -13.48 7.47 -13.19
CA SER A 321 -13.04 7.53 -11.79
C SER A 321 -13.59 8.79 -11.13
N ARG A 322 -14.26 8.62 -9.98
CA ARG A 322 -14.83 9.73 -9.21
C ARG A 322 -14.93 9.35 -7.74
N TRP A 323 -15.09 10.36 -6.90
CA TRP A 323 -15.51 10.16 -5.51
C TRP A 323 -16.97 9.69 -5.48
N MET A 324 -17.24 8.67 -4.68
CA MET A 324 -18.54 8.03 -4.56
C MET A 324 -18.85 7.78 -3.09
N SER A 325 -20.12 7.81 -2.74
CA SER A 325 -20.64 7.34 -1.45
C SER A 325 -21.67 6.27 -1.69
N LEU A 326 -21.84 5.37 -0.73
CA LEU A 326 -22.85 4.32 -0.79
C LEU A 326 -24.03 4.68 0.11
N ILE A 327 -25.23 4.37 -0.36
CA ILE A 327 -26.48 4.56 0.36
C ILE A 327 -27.34 3.30 0.25
N THR A 328 -28.12 3.05 1.29
CA THR A 328 -29.10 1.96 1.29
C THR A 328 -30.35 2.36 2.05
N LYS A 329 -31.50 1.84 1.58
CA LYS A 329 -32.78 1.91 2.30
C LYS A 329 -33.01 0.66 3.17
N ASP A 330 -32.22 -0.39 2.98
CA ASP A 330 -32.31 -1.63 3.76
C ASP A 330 -31.60 -1.43 5.11
N SER A 331 -32.39 -1.44 6.20
CA SER A 331 -31.89 -1.22 7.55
C SER A 331 -30.85 -2.26 7.98
N ASN A 332 -30.90 -3.48 7.43
CA ASN A 332 -29.92 -4.53 7.74
C ASN A 332 -28.54 -4.25 7.13
N TRP A 333 -28.50 -3.54 6.01
CA TRP A 333 -27.28 -3.20 5.28
C TRP A 333 -26.70 -1.85 5.71
N ARG A 334 -27.54 -0.98 6.30
CA ARG A 334 -27.18 0.41 6.63
C ARG A 334 -25.92 0.53 7.48
N ARG A 335 -25.76 -0.33 8.49
CA ARG A 335 -24.59 -0.31 9.40
C ARG A 335 -23.28 -0.77 8.74
N PHE A 336 -23.36 -1.52 7.64
CA PHE A 336 -22.21 -2.06 6.92
C PHE A 336 -21.88 -1.26 5.65
N THR A 337 -22.73 -0.31 5.31
CA THR A 337 -22.53 0.55 4.15
C THR A 337 -21.59 1.69 4.56
N PRO A 338 -20.42 1.83 3.93
CA PRO A 338 -19.50 2.94 4.21
C PRO A 338 -20.18 4.29 4.08
N LEU A 339 -20.16 5.09 5.16
CA LEU A 339 -20.68 6.46 5.15
C LEU A 339 -19.68 7.44 4.52
N ALA A 340 -18.39 7.15 4.64
CA ALA A 340 -17.34 7.95 4.06
C ALA A 340 -17.29 7.76 2.53
N SER A 341 -17.04 8.87 1.82
CA SER A 341 -16.77 8.80 0.38
C SER A 341 -15.46 8.05 0.12
N PHE A 342 -15.43 7.25 -0.94
CA PHE A 342 -14.22 6.62 -1.44
C PHE A 342 -14.07 6.88 -2.93
N LYS A 343 -12.83 6.85 -3.39
CA LYS A 343 -12.51 6.98 -4.81
C LYS A 343 -12.57 5.61 -5.45
N SER A 344 -13.49 5.43 -6.38
CA SER A 344 -13.55 4.22 -7.20
C SER A 344 -12.88 4.49 -8.54
N THR A 345 -12.03 3.59 -8.98
CA THR A 345 -11.52 3.61 -10.37
C THR A 345 -12.61 3.10 -11.31
N ALA A 346 -12.59 3.60 -12.55
CA ALA A 346 -13.54 3.33 -13.64
C ALA A 346 -14.45 2.10 -13.46
N ASN A 347 -15.76 2.32 -13.37
CA ASN A 347 -16.76 1.24 -13.25
C ASN A 347 -17.75 1.30 -14.41
N MET A 348 -18.50 0.21 -14.60
CA MET A 348 -19.65 0.21 -15.52
C MET A 348 -20.94 0.39 -14.74
N SER A 349 -21.76 1.36 -15.14
CA SER A 349 -23.17 1.38 -14.72
C SER A 349 -23.87 0.20 -15.38
N VAL A 350 -24.51 -0.64 -14.57
CA VAL A 350 -25.34 -1.77 -15.00
C VAL A 350 -26.81 -1.46 -14.79
N GLU A 351 -27.67 -2.01 -15.64
CA GLU A 351 -29.12 -1.90 -15.51
C GLU A 351 -29.69 -3.19 -14.89
N PRO A 352 -30.29 -3.15 -13.70
CA PRO A 352 -30.95 -4.30 -13.08
C PRO A 352 -32.11 -4.82 -13.94
N THR A 353 -32.26 -6.13 -14.11
CA THR A 353 -33.41 -6.75 -14.82
C THR A 353 -34.27 -7.61 -13.91
N CYS A 354 -33.66 -8.46 -13.10
CA CYS A 354 -34.35 -9.34 -12.15
C CYS A 354 -33.66 -9.42 -10.76
N THR A 355 -32.74 -8.51 -10.48
CA THR A 355 -32.03 -8.42 -9.19
C THR A 355 -32.68 -7.46 -8.20
N GLU A 356 -32.57 -7.79 -6.92
CA GLU A 356 -32.74 -6.83 -5.84
C GLU A 356 -31.51 -5.93 -5.70
N VAL A 357 -31.70 -4.61 -5.66
CA VAL A 357 -30.60 -3.66 -5.40
C VAL A 357 -30.52 -3.36 -3.91
N LYS A 358 -29.50 -3.91 -3.25
CA LYS A 358 -29.29 -3.75 -1.79
C LYS A 358 -28.60 -2.44 -1.43
N VAL A 359 -27.66 -2.01 -2.26
CA VAL A 359 -26.89 -0.78 -2.05
C VAL A 359 -26.79 -0.02 -3.37
N ARG A 360 -26.92 1.30 -3.30
CA ARG A 360 -26.74 2.23 -4.42
C ARG A 360 -25.60 3.18 -4.15
N PHE A 361 -25.03 3.74 -5.20
CA PHE A 361 -24.27 4.97 -5.06
C PHE A 361 -25.21 6.13 -4.73
N ALA A 362 -24.70 7.16 -4.06
CA ALA A 362 -25.46 8.39 -3.78
C ALA A 362 -25.98 9.07 -5.07
N SER A 363 -25.30 8.85 -6.20
CA SER A 363 -25.72 9.27 -7.54
C SER A 363 -26.85 8.43 -8.16
N GLY A 364 -27.32 7.38 -7.47
CA GLY A 364 -28.49 6.58 -7.82
C GLY A 364 -28.19 5.25 -8.51
N GLU A 365 -27.00 5.07 -9.10
CA GLU A 365 -26.65 3.83 -9.81
C GLU A 365 -26.53 2.63 -8.84
N PRO A 366 -26.86 1.39 -9.27
CA PRO A 366 -26.72 0.20 -8.44
C PRO A 366 -25.25 -0.10 -8.10
N ALA A 367 -24.99 -0.43 -6.83
CA ALA A 367 -23.65 -0.75 -6.32
C ALA A 367 -23.54 -2.20 -5.84
N VAL A 368 -24.54 -2.72 -5.13
CA VAL A 368 -24.61 -4.12 -4.72
C VAL A 368 -25.95 -4.68 -5.14
N LEU A 369 -25.93 -5.70 -6.00
CA LEU A 369 -27.10 -6.34 -6.57
C LEU A 369 -27.13 -7.81 -6.16
N LEU A 370 -28.32 -8.33 -5.88
CA LEU A 370 -28.57 -9.73 -5.51
C LEU A 370 -29.51 -10.35 -6.54
N ASN A 371 -29.10 -11.44 -7.18
CA ASN A 371 -29.92 -12.27 -8.05
C ASN A 371 -30.13 -13.64 -7.42
N GLU A 372 -31.33 -14.18 -7.55
CA GLU A 372 -31.58 -15.62 -7.37
C GLU A 372 -31.61 -16.26 -8.77
N TYR A 373 -30.78 -17.27 -9.00
CA TYR A 373 -30.66 -17.91 -10.31
C TYR A 373 -30.75 -19.42 -10.14
N ALA A 374 -31.84 -20.01 -10.65
CA ALA A 374 -32.22 -21.39 -10.36
C ALA A 374 -32.17 -21.65 -8.84
N SER A 375 -31.34 -22.58 -8.36
CA SER A 375 -31.21 -22.87 -6.93
C SER A 375 -30.11 -22.07 -6.21
N GLY A 376 -29.35 -21.25 -6.93
CA GLY A 376 -28.20 -20.52 -6.41
C GLY A 376 -28.46 -19.04 -6.15
N LYS A 377 -27.45 -18.37 -5.59
CA LYS A 377 -27.48 -16.94 -5.27
C LYS A 377 -26.26 -16.24 -5.84
N VAL A 378 -26.47 -15.08 -6.44
CA VAL A 378 -25.42 -14.28 -7.08
C VAL A 378 -25.43 -12.87 -6.51
N VAL A 379 -24.29 -12.38 -6.05
CA VAL A 379 -24.09 -10.99 -5.65
C VAL A 379 -23.10 -10.34 -6.60
N LEU A 380 -23.52 -9.24 -7.23
CA LEU A 380 -22.64 -8.36 -8.00
C LEU A 380 -22.28 -7.14 -7.15
N VAL A 381 -21.00 -6.99 -6.83
CA VAL A 381 -20.42 -5.77 -6.26
C VAL A 381 -19.89 -4.94 -7.43
N ASN A 382 -20.69 -3.99 -7.89
CA ASN A 382 -20.49 -3.27 -9.16
C ASN A 382 -19.49 -2.10 -9.04
N PHE A 383 -18.40 -2.32 -8.32
CA PHE A 383 -17.28 -1.39 -8.24
C PHE A 383 -16.01 -2.07 -7.76
N THR A 384 -14.90 -1.39 -7.97
CA THR A 384 -13.59 -1.78 -7.47
C THR A 384 -13.50 -1.61 -5.94
N ALA A 385 -13.80 -2.68 -5.20
CA ALA A 385 -13.74 -2.68 -3.74
C ALA A 385 -12.30 -2.77 -3.18
N GLY A 386 -11.33 -3.26 -3.96
CA GLY A 386 -9.96 -3.51 -3.49
C GLY A 386 -9.06 -2.29 -3.32
N SER A 387 -9.49 -1.09 -3.72
CA SER A 387 -8.71 0.15 -3.58
C SER A 387 -9.12 1.03 -2.40
N ALA A 388 -10.17 0.65 -1.66
CA ALA A 388 -10.64 1.41 -0.51
C ALA A 388 -9.75 1.19 0.72
N SER A 389 -9.29 2.30 1.29
CA SER A 389 -8.55 2.30 2.56
C SER A 389 -9.51 2.20 3.76
N GLY A 390 -9.00 1.91 4.95
CA GLY A 390 -9.80 1.73 6.17
C GLY A 390 -10.67 0.47 6.23
N THR A 391 -11.42 0.29 7.32
CA THR A 391 -12.16 -0.95 7.63
C THR A 391 -13.55 -1.04 7.00
N SER A 392 -14.07 0.07 6.45
CA SER A 392 -15.45 0.15 5.96
C SER A 392 -15.73 -0.81 4.80
N MET A 393 -14.83 -0.89 3.81
CA MET A 393 -14.99 -1.80 2.68
C MET A 393 -14.79 -3.28 3.06
N PRO A 394 -13.75 -3.65 3.84
CA PRO A 394 -13.68 -4.98 4.45
C PRO A 394 -14.94 -5.38 5.21
N ASN A 395 -15.54 -4.48 6.00
CA ASN A 395 -16.78 -4.76 6.73
C ASN A 395 -17.97 -5.02 5.80
N LEU A 396 -18.10 -4.28 4.69
CA LEU A 396 -19.11 -4.53 3.67
C LEU A 396 -18.93 -5.91 3.04
N ILE A 397 -17.70 -6.29 2.69
CA ILE A 397 -17.40 -7.60 2.11
C ILE A 397 -17.68 -8.73 3.11
N ALA A 398 -17.24 -8.59 4.36
CA ALA A 398 -17.55 -9.53 5.43
C ALA A 398 -19.07 -9.71 5.60
N HIS A 399 -19.82 -8.61 5.52
CA HIS A 399 -21.28 -8.65 5.57
C HIS A 399 -21.88 -9.42 4.37
N ILE A 400 -21.41 -9.17 3.15
CA ILE A 400 -21.88 -9.88 1.95
C ILE A 400 -21.59 -11.38 2.04
N VAL A 401 -20.37 -11.75 2.46
CA VAL A 401 -20.00 -13.16 2.67
C VAL A 401 -20.87 -13.79 3.75
N GLY A 402 -21.08 -13.11 4.88
CA GLY A 402 -21.96 -13.58 5.95
C GLY A 402 -23.41 -13.73 5.50
N TYR A 403 -23.93 -12.79 4.71
CA TYR A 403 -25.27 -12.85 4.12
C TYR A 403 -25.44 -14.09 3.23
N LEU A 404 -24.43 -14.38 2.41
CA LEU A 404 -24.34 -15.58 1.57
C LEU A 404 -23.86 -16.82 2.33
N SER A 405 -23.63 -16.80 3.64
CA SER A 405 -23.22 -18.00 4.39
C SER A 405 -24.41 -18.62 5.12
N PRO A 406 -24.49 -19.96 5.27
CA PRO A 406 -25.52 -20.60 6.08
C PRO A 406 -25.46 -20.07 7.53
N PRO A 407 -26.58 -19.92 8.25
CA PRO A 407 -26.58 -19.34 9.60
C PRO A 407 -25.60 -20.00 10.58
N GLN A 408 -25.46 -21.33 10.50
CA GLN A 408 -24.58 -22.13 11.36
C GLN A 408 -23.10 -21.76 11.16
N GLU A 409 -22.71 -21.38 9.94
CA GLU A 409 -21.34 -21.03 9.57
C GLU A 409 -20.97 -19.59 9.91
N ARG A 410 -21.93 -18.77 10.36
CA ARG A 410 -21.70 -17.35 10.66
C ARG A 410 -21.01 -17.10 12.01
N SER A 411 -20.94 -18.11 12.87
CA SER A 411 -20.53 -17.95 14.28
C SER A 411 -19.41 -18.91 14.75
N GLY A 412 -18.77 -19.63 13.83
CA GLY A 412 -17.67 -20.54 14.11
C GLY A 412 -16.27 -19.92 13.90
N ALA A 413 -15.25 -20.56 14.45
CA ALA A 413 -13.86 -20.21 14.15
C ALA A 413 -13.54 -20.52 12.68
N ASN A 414 -13.18 -19.50 11.90
CA ASN A 414 -12.79 -19.68 10.50
C ASN A 414 -11.35 -20.22 10.42
N VAL A 415 -11.21 -21.55 10.33
CA VAL A 415 -9.91 -22.25 10.31
C VAL A 415 -9.08 -21.84 9.07
N MET A 416 -9.74 -21.65 7.92
CA MET A 416 -9.06 -21.22 6.70
C MET A 416 -8.49 -19.79 6.86
N ALA A 417 -9.27 -18.87 7.42
CA ALA A 417 -8.82 -17.50 7.71
C ALA A 417 -7.63 -17.50 8.69
N ALA A 418 -7.67 -18.35 9.72
CA ALA A 418 -6.57 -18.49 10.67
C ALA A 418 -5.27 -18.98 9.99
N LYS A 419 -5.36 -19.95 9.08
CA LYS A 419 -4.20 -20.43 8.30
C LYS A 419 -3.65 -19.35 7.37
N ARG A 420 -4.52 -18.58 6.71
CA ARG A 420 -4.09 -17.42 5.91
C ARG A 420 -3.38 -16.37 6.76
N ALA A 421 -3.95 -16.04 7.92
CA ALA A 421 -3.33 -15.11 8.87
C ALA A 421 -1.96 -15.60 9.37
N GLN A 422 -1.78 -16.91 9.58
CA GLN A 422 -0.46 -17.49 9.89
C GLN A 422 0.55 -17.24 8.76
N TRP A 423 0.14 -17.45 7.51
CA TRP A 423 1.02 -17.23 6.34
C TRP A 423 1.40 -15.75 6.16
N ILE A 424 0.44 -14.85 6.28
CA ILE A 424 0.65 -13.39 6.22
C ILE A 424 1.60 -12.96 7.36
N LYS A 425 1.30 -13.36 8.60
CA LYS A 425 2.11 -13.01 9.78
C LYS A 425 3.54 -13.53 9.66
N TRP A 426 3.73 -14.77 9.18
CA TRP A 426 5.07 -15.33 9.03
C TRP A 426 5.90 -14.60 7.98
N ARG A 427 5.31 -14.26 6.82
CA ARG A 427 5.97 -13.44 5.79
C ARG A 427 6.33 -12.05 6.31
N ALA A 428 5.41 -11.38 7.00
CA ALA A 428 5.66 -10.08 7.63
C ALA A 428 6.75 -10.13 8.71
N ASN A 429 6.86 -11.25 9.45
CA ASN A 429 7.92 -11.46 10.43
C ASN A 429 9.31 -11.59 9.81
N GLN A 430 9.44 -12.11 8.57
CA GLN A 430 10.74 -12.17 7.89
C GLN A 430 11.27 -10.75 7.64
N VAL A 431 10.42 -9.86 7.13
CA VAL A 431 10.75 -8.45 6.90
C VAL A 431 11.03 -7.73 8.22
N THR A 432 10.15 -7.90 9.21
CA THR A 432 10.29 -7.29 10.54
C THR A 432 11.59 -7.70 11.23
N SER A 433 12.08 -8.90 11.00
CA SER A 433 13.33 -9.38 11.58
C SER A 433 14.54 -8.60 11.05
N LEU A 434 14.55 -8.26 9.75
CA LEU A 434 15.59 -7.39 9.19
C LEU A 434 15.50 -5.98 9.78
N VAL A 435 14.30 -5.38 9.87
CA VAL A 435 14.11 -4.05 10.50
C VAL A 435 14.66 -4.04 11.93
N ARG A 436 14.36 -5.06 12.72
CA ARG A 436 14.87 -5.20 14.09
C ARG A 436 16.39 -5.31 14.13
N ASN A 437 16.99 -6.05 13.21
CA ASN A 437 18.44 -6.15 13.12
C ASN A 437 19.09 -4.83 12.72
N VAL A 438 18.52 -4.10 11.75
CA VAL A 438 18.96 -2.74 11.38
C VAL A 438 18.90 -1.81 12.58
N LYS A 439 17.77 -1.78 13.30
CA LYS A 439 17.63 -0.98 14.53
C LYS A 439 18.71 -1.31 15.55
N ARG A 440 18.98 -2.60 15.78
CA ARG A 440 19.99 -3.06 16.74
C ARG A 440 21.40 -2.60 16.35
N ILE A 441 21.81 -2.76 15.09
CA ILE A 441 23.15 -2.33 14.65
C ILE A 441 23.28 -0.81 14.68
N ALA A 442 22.23 -0.08 14.28
CA ALA A 442 22.21 1.38 14.27
C ALA A 442 22.43 1.91 15.69
N LYS A 443 21.60 1.47 16.65
CA LYS A 443 21.68 1.93 18.05
C LYS A 443 22.92 1.45 18.80
N LYS A 444 23.55 0.36 18.34
CA LYS A 444 24.85 -0.09 18.86
C LYS A 444 25.98 0.82 18.38
N ALA A 445 25.94 1.25 17.12
CA ALA A 445 26.95 2.15 16.55
C ALA A 445 26.83 3.58 17.10
N ASN A 446 25.61 4.11 17.12
CA ASN A 446 25.30 5.42 17.66
C ASN A 446 23.86 5.43 18.20
N ARG A 447 23.67 5.77 19.49
CA ARG A 447 22.34 5.74 20.13
C ARG A 447 21.38 6.76 19.51
N ASP A 448 21.91 7.85 18.97
CA ASP A 448 21.13 8.93 18.36
C ASP A 448 20.85 8.69 16.87
N LEU A 449 21.54 7.74 16.23
CA LEU A 449 21.34 7.41 14.81
C LEU A 449 19.89 6.95 14.56
N ALA A 450 19.14 7.74 13.81
CA ALA A 450 17.73 7.48 13.58
C ALA A 450 17.53 6.27 12.65
N VAL A 451 16.44 5.52 12.85
CA VAL A 451 15.99 4.49 11.91
C VAL A 451 14.56 4.83 11.49
N SER A 452 14.36 4.99 10.19
CA SER A 452 13.07 5.32 9.60
C SER A 452 12.76 4.44 8.40
N ALA A 453 11.52 4.47 7.93
CA ALA A 453 11.12 3.73 6.74
C ALA A 453 10.09 4.49 5.89
N ALA A 454 10.20 4.34 4.58
CA ALA A 454 9.14 4.70 3.64
C ALA A 454 8.07 3.61 3.69
N GLY A 455 6.84 3.98 4.01
CA GLY A 455 5.72 3.04 4.04
C GLY A 455 4.48 3.59 4.74
N GLY A 456 3.31 3.13 4.28
CA GLY A 456 2.02 3.58 4.77
C GLY A 456 1.71 3.11 6.19
N PHE A 457 1.02 3.96 6.96
CA PHE A 457 0.53 3.63 8.30
C PHE A 457 -0.98 3.28 8.31
N ASN A 458 -1.57 3.14 7.13
CA ASN A 458 -2.98 2.76 6.94
C ASN A 458 -3.30 1.28 7.23
N GLY A 459 -2.30 0.47 7.60
CA GLY A 459 -2.45 -0.95 7.92
C GLY A 459 -2.71 -1.88 6.72
N SER A 460 -2.98 -1.35 5.52
CA SER A 460 -3.23 -2.17 4.33
C SER A 460 -1.99 -2.92 3.85
N GLU A 461 -0.80 -2.34 4.07
CA GLU A 461 0.47 -2.86 3.59
C GLU A 461 0.90 -4.16 4.26
N HIS A 462 0.38 -4.44 5.45
CA HIS A 462 0.53 -5.72 6.13
C HIS A 462 -0.05 -6.85 5.27
N TYR A 463 -1.13 -6.56 4.55
CA TYR A 463 -1.86 -7.53 3.73
C TYR A 463 -1.44 -7.51 2.26
N THR A 464 -0.97 -6.38 1.72
CA THR A 464 -0.63 -6.27 0.29
C THR A 464 0.83 -6.63 -0.01
N VAL A 465 1.75 -6.28 0.88
CA VAL A 465 3.21 -6.41 0.65
C VAL A 465 3.97 -6.90 1.89
N PHE A 466 3.25 -7.30 2.94
CA PHE A 466 3.78 -7.82 4.21
C PHE A 466 4.73 -6.87 4.94
N ARG A 467 4.46 -5.56 4.82
CA ARG A 467 5.13 -4.49 5.57
C ARG A 467 4.23 -4.02 6.70
N ASP A 468 4.77 -4.00 7.92
CA ASP A 468 3.98 -3.69 9.13
C ASP A 468 4.54 -2.46 9.86
N CYS A 469 4.50 -1.31 9.17
CA CYS A 469 5.02 -0.05 9.70
C CYS A 469 4.36 0.35 11.02
N ASN A 470 3.08 0.05 11.21
CA ASN A 470 2.35 0.31 12.45
C ASN A 470 3.02 -0.41 13.62
N ARG A 471 3.22 -1.73 13.47
CA ARG A 471 3.94 -2.52 14.47
C ARG A 471 5.36 -2.00 14.68
N TRP A 472 6.09 -1.68 13.60
CA TRP A 472 7.47 -1.23 13.72
C TRP A 472 7.59 0.09 14.48
N LEU A 473 6.68 1.03 14.26
CA LEU A 473 6.65 2.30 14.98
C LEU A 473 6.23 2.11 16.45
N LEU A 474 5.20 1.30 16.70
CA LEU A 474 4.68 1.04 18.06
C LEU A 474 5.65 0.21 18.93
N GLU A 475 6.37 -0.75 18.33
CA GLU A 475 7.42 -1.53 19.02
C GLU A 475 8.76 -0.77 19.13
N GLY A 476 8.86 0.47 18.63
CA GLY A 476 10.10 1.26 18.67
C GLY A 476 11.20 0.77 17.73
N LEU A 477 10.87 -0.08 16.75
CA LEU A 477 11.80 -0.51 15.71
C LEU A 477 12.11 0.63 14.73
N LEU A 478 11.18 1.58 14.56
CA LEU A 478 11.40 2.85 13.88
C LEU A 478 11.38 4.00 14.89
N ASP A 479 12.30 4.94 14.74
CA ASP A 479 12.27 6.24 15.42
C ASP A 479 11.14 7.10 14.82
N PHE A 480 11.00 7.13 13.49
CA PHE A 480 9.88 7.76 12.78
C PHE A 480 9.58 7.05 11.46
N GLY A 481 8.44 7.37 10.84
CA GLY A 481 8.00 6.78 9.58
C GLY A 481 7.53 7.81 8.56
N CYS A 482 7.70 7.51 7.29
CA CYS A 482 7.41 8.44 6.20
C CYS A 482 6.46 7.78 5.17
N PRO A 483 5.13 7.90 5.34
CA PRO A 483 4.18 7.37 4.36
C PRO A 483 4.25 8.15 3.05
N MET A 484 4.20 7.45 1.93
CA MET A 484 4.24 8.04 0.59
C MET A 484 2.83 8.50 0.17
N ASP A 485 2.36 9.61 0.73
CA ASP A 485 1.00 10.13 0.53
C ASP A 485 0.83 10.86 -0.81
N TYR A 486 1.34 10.26 -1.88
CA TYR A 486 1.50 10.88 -3.18
C TYR A 486 0.17 10.98 -3.92
N THR A 487 -0.39 12.18 -3.99
CA THR A 487 -1.62 12.47 -4.70
C THR A 487 -1.64 13.92 -5.20
N GLU A 488 -2.52 14.21 -6.15
CA GLU A 488 -2.84 15.58 -6.58
C GLU A 488 -4.21 16.03 -6.04
N ASP A 489 -4.93 15.09 -5.43
CA ASP A 489 -6.29 15.24 -4.93
C ASP A 489 -6.26 15.53 -3.43
N LEU A 490 -6.54 16.77 -3.05
CA LEU A 490 -6.48 17.24 -1.66
C LEU A 490 -7.46 16.49 -0.75
N GLN A 491 -8.61 16.03 -1.25
CA GLN A 491 -9.52 15.20 -0.45
C GLN A 491 -8.89 13.83 -0.18
N GLN A 492 -8.20 13.27 -1.17
CA GLN A 492 -7.47 12.02 -0.99
C GLN A 492 -6.33 12.18 0.02
N PHE A 493 -5.60 13.29 -0.05
CA PHE A 493 -4.53 13.61 0.89
C PHE A 493 -5.07 13.75 2.32
N ALA A 494 -6.19 14.48 2.50
CA ALA A 494 -6.86 14.61 3.80
C ALA A 494 -7.20 13.24 4.41
N ASN A 495 -7.76 12.34 3.60
CA ASN A 495 -8.16 11.01 4.06
C ASN A 495 -6.96 10.15 4.46
N LEU A 496 -5.84 10.24 3.72
CA LEU A 496 -4.60 9.53 4.08
C LEU A 496 -4.06 10.00 5.43
N LEU A 497 -4.01 11.33 5.65
CA LEU A 497 -3.61 11.91 6.93
C LEU A 497 -4.49 11.43 8.10
N GLU A 498 -5.81 11.45 7.91
CA GLU A 498 -6.77 10.97 8.92
C GLU A 498 -6.61 9.47 9.22
N GLU A 499 -6.31 8.68 8.20
CA GLU A 499 -6.12 7.24 8.35
C GLU A 499 -4.85 6.91 9.14
N HIS A 500 -3.76 7.64 8.94
CA HIS A 500 -2.55 7.49 9.75
C HIS A 500 -2.83 7.76 11.24
N LEU A 501 -3.55 8.85 11.54
CA LEU A 501 -3.91 9.22 12.92
C LEU A 501 -4.90 8.23 13.57
N THR A 502 -5.78 7.62 12.76
CA THR A 502 -6.75 6.63 13.25
C THR A 502 -6.07 5.30 13.56
N THR A 503 -5.11 4.89 12.74
CA THR A 503 -4.49 3.57 12.82
C THR A 503 -3.31 3.53 13.78
N VAL A 504 -2.62 4.65 13.97
CA VAL A 504 -1.55 4.82 14.95
C VAL A 504 -2.01 5.81 16.02
N PRO A 505 -2.49 5.33 17.18
CA PRO A 505 -3.09 6.21 18.18
C PRO A 505 -2.05 6.93 19.04
N GLY A 506 -2.46 8.04 19.63
CA GLY A 506 -1.73 8.76 20.67
C GLY A 506 -0.43 9.40 20.19
N GLU A 507 0.54 9.53 21.09
CA GLU A 507 1.80 10.23 20.81
C GLU A 507 2.66 9.55 19.74
N ALA A 508 2.43 8.27 19.43
CA ALA A 508 3.13 7.58 18.35
C ALA A 508 2.89 8.24 16.99
N ALA A 509 1.72 8.83 16.76
CA ALA A 509 1.40 9.56 15.54
C ALA A 509 2.31 10.78 15.30
N ASN A 510 2.89 11.36 16.36
CA ASN A 510 3.84 12.48 16.23
C ASN A 510 5.12 12.08 15.49
N ARG A 511 5.38 10.77 15.34
CA ARG A 511 6.54 10.20 14.66
C ARG A 511 6.21 9.74 13.23
N ILE A 512 5.09 10.20 12.68
CA ILE A 512 4.72 10.01 11.27
C ILE A 512 4.96 11.33 10.54
N TYR A 513 5.76 11.30 9.48
CA TYR A 513 6.10 12.47 8.65
C TYR A 513 5.58 12.25 7.23
N PRO A 514 4.39 12.77 6.89
CA PRO A 514 3.76 12.58 5.59
C PRO A 514 4.67 12.97 4.42
N GLY A 515 4.76 12.07 3.45
CA GLY A 515 5.51 12.23 2.22
C GLY A 515 4.68 12.95 1.15
N ILE A 516 5.19 14.05 0.60
CA ILE A 516 4.51 14.90 -0.38
C ILE A 516 5.23 14.81 -1.73
N ALA A 517 4.50 14.48 -2.80
CA ALA A 517 5.06 14.40 -4.13
C ALA A 517 5.21 15.80 -4.77
N LEU A 518 6.44 16.17 -5.13
CA LEU A 518 6.81 17.34 -5.93
C LEU A 518 6.58 17.12 -7.44
N TYR A 519 6.03 15.98 -7.83
CA TYR A 519 5.67 15.63 -9.19
C TYR A 519 4.23 15.13 -9.30
N ARG A 520 3.76 15.11 -10.55
CA ARG A 520 2.45 14.59 -10.96
C ARG A 520 2.61 13.22 -11.56
N ARG A 521 1.64 12.33 -11.33
CA ARG A 521 1.70 10.93 -11.80
C ARG A 521 1.25 10.77 -13.26
N ASP A 522 0.91 11.87 -13.93
CA ASP A 522 0.59 11.89 -15.35
C ASP A 522 1.86 11.74 -16.21
N THR A 523 2.04 10.57 -16.83
CA THR A 523 3.17 10.29 -17.73
C THR A 523 2.81 10.38 -19.21
N SER A 524 1.63 10.91 -19.56
CA SER A 524 1.13 10.93 -20.95
C SER A 524 2.06 11.66 -21.94
N GLY A 525 2.96 12.52 -21.45
CA GLY A 525 3.95 13.24 -22.25
C GLY A 525 5.39 12.68 -22.22
N GLY A 526 5.63 11.48 -21.68
CA GLY A 526 6.97 10.86 -21.64
C GLY A 526 7.98 11.49 -20.66
N LYS A 527 7.61 12.58 -19.98
CA LYS A 527 8.33 13.17 -18.84
C LYS A 527 7.39 13.28 -17.65
N THR A 528 7.91 13.02 -16.45
CA THR A 528 7.17 13.23 -15.20
C THR A 528 7.05 14.74 -14.93
N PRO A 529 5.84 15.33 -14.95
CA PRO A 529 5.66 16.76 -14.75
C PRO A 529 5.82 17.13 -13.28
N SER A 530 6.31 18.33 -13.00
CA SER A 530 6.34 18.87 -11.64
C SER A 530 4.92 19.14 -11.11
N GLN A 531 4.78 19.03 -9.79
CA GLN A 531 3.57 19.38 -9.04
C GLN A 531 3.42 20.90 -8.96
N LYS A 532 2.17 21.37 -8.97
CA LYS A 532 1.89 22.80 -8.78
C LYS A 532 2.31 23.21 -7.37
N ALA A 533 3.10 24.29 -7.25
CA ALA A 533 3.54 24.80 -5.95
C ALA A 533 2.37 25.12 -5.00
N SER A 534 1.22 25.54 -5.54
CA SER A 534 0.00 25.77 -4.76
C SER A 534 -0.64 24.50 -4.19
N ILE A 535 -0.44 23.34 -4.81
CA ILE A 535 -0.87 22.04 -4.26
C ILE A 535 0.07 21.64 -3.13
N VAL A 536 1.40 21.70 -3.35
CA VAL A 536 2.41 21.42 -2.32
C VAL A 536 2.17 22.27 -1.07
N ARG A 537 1.92 23.57 -1.25
CA ARG A 537 1.59 24.49 -0.14
C ARG A 537 0.37 24.00 0.65
N LYS A 538 -0.72 23.68 -0.03
CA LYS A 538 -1.96 23.22 0.62
C LYS A 538 -1.77 21.90 1.35
N GLU A 539 -1.00 20.98 0.78
CA GLU A 539 -0.65 19.71 1.46
C GLU A 539 0.15 19.99 2.73
N LEU A 540 1.14 20.88 2.70
CA LEU A 540 1.89 21.31 3.90
C LEU A 540 1.00 22.00 4.95
N GLU A 541 0.06 22.86 4.53
CA GLU A 541 -0.95 23.45 5.42
C GLU A 541 -1.77 22.35 6.11
N MET A 542 -2.23 21.34 5.36
CA MET A 542 -2.99 20.23 5.92
C MET A 542 -2.16 19.37 6.88
N VAL A 543 -0.89 19.09 6.58
CA VAL A 543 0.02 18.37 7.49
C VAL A 543 0.19 19.15 8.80
N ARG A 544 0.38 20.48 8.72
CA ARG A 544 0.49 21.37 9.87
C ARG A 544 -0.80 21.37 10.70
N ASP A 545 -1.93 21.59 10.05
CA ASP A 545 -3.23 21.78 10.70
C ASP A 545 -3.74 20.48 11.35
N LYS A 546 -3.34 19.31 10.82
CA LYS A 546 -3.57 17.99 11.45
C LYS A 546 -2.60 17.69 12.61
N GLY A 547 -1.61 18.55 12.86
CA GLY A 547 -0.74 18.47 14.03
C GLY A 547 0.53 17.61 13.89
N PHE A 548 0.82 17.10 12.69
CA PHE A 548 2.05 16.33 12.43
C PHE A 548 3.30 17.16 12.73
N LYS A 549 4.40 16.49 13.11
CA LYS A 549 5.65 17.12 13.56
C LYS A 549 6.76 17.16 12.51
N GLY A 550 6.47 16.71 11.30
CA GLY A 550 7.39 16.78 10.18
C GLY A 550 6.75 16.36 8.87
N PHE A 551 7.49 16.54 7.79
CA PHE A 551 7.13 16.13 6.43
C PHE A 551 8.38 15.72 5.65
N VAL A 552 8.16 15.02 4.54
CA VAL A 552 9.24 14.70 3.59
C VAL A 552 8.78 14.97 2.16
N LEU A 553 9.59 15.66 1.36
CA LEU A 553 9.29 15.93 -0.04
C LEU A 553 9.89 14.87 -0.96
N PHE A 554 9.17 14.47 -2.03
CA PHE A 554 9.68 13.55 -3.04
C PHE A 554 9.40 14.03 -4.48
N SER A 555 10.35 14.19 -5.39
CA SER A 555 11.79 13.93 -5.24
C SER A 555 12.59 15.19 -5.50
N SER A 556 13.85 15.22 -5.03
CA SER A 556 14.73 16.38 -5.14
C SER A 556 14.92 16.88 -6.57
N VAL A 557 14.88 16.01 -7.58
CA VAL A 557 15.04 16.42 -8.99
C VAL A 557 13.85 17.20 -9.53
N GLN A 558 12.74 17.25 -8.79
CA GLN A 558 11.52 17.97 -9.13
C GLN A 558 11.36 19.28 -8.36
N LEU A 559 12.31 19.62 -7.48
CA LEU A 559 12.24 20.80 -6.63
C LEU A 559 12.50 22.08 -7.44
N THR A 560 11.42 22.80 -7.74
CA THR A 560 11.43 24.06 -8.49
C THR A 560 11.56 25.29 -7.58
N GLU A 561 11.99 26.42 -8.13
CA GLU A 561 12.10 27.71 -7.40
C GLU A 561 10.78 28.11 -6.73
N ASN A 562 9.66 28.02 -7.46
CA ASN A 562 8.34 28.33 -6.90
C ASN A 562 7.97 27.41 -5.73
N GLN A 563 8.37 26.13 -5.77
CA GLN A 563 8.14 25.21 -4.65
C GLN A 563 9.04 25.55 -3.47
N ILE A 564 10.32 25.90 -3.69
CA ILE A 564 11.24 26.35 -2.63
C ILE A 564 10.63 27.53 -1.85
N GLU A 565 10.08 28.52 -2.56
CA GLU A 565 9.43 29.68 -1.93
C GLU A 565 8.19 29.32 -1.10
N GLN A 566 7.42 28.30 -1.50
CA GLN A 566 6.28 27.83 -0.71
C GLN A 566 6.73 27.02 0.50
N VAL A 567 7.72 26.14 0.34
CA VAL A 567 8.24 25.27 1.42
C VAL A 567 8.91 26.10 2.51
N ALA A 568 9.66 27.16 2.14
CA ALA A 568 10.36 28.03 3.10
C ALA A 568 9.44 28.78 4.08
N GLN A 569 8.12 28.73 3.88
CA GLN A 569 7.13 29.32 4.79
C GLN A 569 6.75 28.39 5.96
N PHE A 570 7.27 27.15 5.99
CA PHE A 570 6.99 26.11 6.98
C PHE A 570 8.27 25.67 7.68
#